data_AF-A0A1I3BB63-F1
#
_entry.id   AF-A0A1I3BB63-F1
#
_cell.length_a   1.000
_cell.length_b   1.000
_cell.length_c   1.000
_cell.angle_alpha   90.00
_cell.angle_beta   90.00
_cell.angle_gamma   90.00
#
_symmetry.space_group_name_H-M   'P 1'
#
loop_
_entity.id
_entity.type
_entity.pdbx_description
1 polymer ?
#
loop_
_entity_poly.entity_id
_entity_poly.type
_entity_poly.pdbx_seq_one_letter_code
_entity_poly.pdbx_strand_id
1 'polypeptide(L)'
;MWKRYIIELGFGADLHGQDMTKAAKRAVEDAIRRSCLCGLEEVLGIQDFDEIRVHVTIACPNPESIQESEVLSVLPVGQKSIKVTKGGMAVPGLYVQGFGDIDDSVVVANACVEVSVAVD
;
A
#
# COMPACT_ATOMS: atom_id res chain seq x y z
N MET A 1 8.22 20.92 12.17
CA MET A 1 6.95 20.12 12.25
C MET A 1 6.84 19.23 11.01
N TRP A 2 6.26 18.02 11.10
CA TRP A 2 6.02 17.21 9.90
C TRP A 2 4.79 17.70 9.14
N LYS A 3 4.90 17.92 7.83
CA LYS A 3 3.78 18.29 6.96
C LYS A 3 3.65 17.30 5.81
N ARG A 4 2.40 16.99 5.44
CA ARG A 4 2.09 16.13 4.29
C ARG A 4 2.56 16.82 3.01
N TYR A 5 3.29 16.06 2.19
CA TYR A 5 3.79 16.48 0.90
C TYR A 5 2.88 15.97 -0.23
N ILE A 6 2.58 14.67 -0.22
CA ILE A 6 1.69 14.03 -1.19
C ILE A 6 0.84 12.94 -0.53
N ILE A 7 -0.32 12.69 -1.10
CA ILE A 7 -1.18 11.53 -0.81
C ILE A 7 -1.38 10.78 -2.13
N GLU A 8 -0.96 9.52 -2.16
CA GLU A 8 -1.08 8.64 -3.31
C GLU A 8 -2.05 7.50 -2.99
N LEU A 9 -3.03 7.28 -3.86
CA LEU A 9 -4.11 6.33 -3.63
C LEU A 9 -4.06 5.21 -4.66
N GLY A 10 -4.17 3.97 -4.22
CA GLY A 10 -4.15 2.80 -5.10
C GLY A 10 -5.12 1.72 -4.66
N PHE A 11 -5.34 0.75 -5.54
CA PHE A 11 -6.06 -0.47 -5.21
C PHE A 11 -5.35 -1.69 -5.78
N GLY A 12 -5.59 -2.83 -5.15
CA GLY A 12 -5.02 -4.09 -5.56
C GLY A 12 -5.99 -5.21 -5.25
N ALA A 13 -6.12 -6.15 -6.18
CA ALA A 13 -6.98 -7.31 -6.01
C ALA A 13 -6.14 -8.58 -5.92
N ASP A 14 -6.62 -9.55 -5.16
CA ASP A 14 -6.27 -10.94 -5.36
C ASP A 14 -7.50 -11.70 -5.87
N LEU A 15 -7.37 -12.22 -7.09
CA LEU A 15 -8.48 -12.83 -7.83
C LEU A 15 -8.67 -14.31 -7.45
N HIS A 16 -7.60 -14.93 -6.96
CA HIS A 16 -7.54 -16.33 -6.56
C HIS A 16 -6.59 -16.48 -5.38
N GLY A 17 -7.00 -17.21 -4.34
CA GLY A 17 -6.19 -17.51 -3.16
C GLY A 17 -6.35 -16.56 -1.96
N GLN A 18 -7.36 -15.68 -1.99
CA GLN A 18 -7.83 -14.87 -0.84
C GLN A 18 -6.70 -14.19 -0.03
N ASP A 19 -5.62 -13.83 -0.71
CA ASP A 19 -4.40 -13.33 -0.10
C ASP A 19 -4.48 -11.82 0.05
N MET A 20 -4.84 -11.39 1.27
CA MET A 20 -4.95 -9.98 1.63
C MET A 20 -3.60 -9.26 1.54
N THR A 21 -2.49 -9.96 1.82
CA THR A 21 -1.14 -9.40 1.72
C THR A 21 -0.80 -9.10 0.27
N LYS A 22 -1.08 -10.03 -0.64
CA LYS A 22 -0.88 -9.85 -2.09
C LYS A 22 -1.77 -8.73 -2.65
N ALA A 23 -3.05 -8.68 -2.24
CA ALA A 23 -3.93 -7.57 -2.61
C ALA A 23 -3.39 -6.22 -2.11
N ALA A 24 -2.92 -6.15 -0.86
CA ALA A 24 -2.35 -4.94 -0.27
C ALA A 24 -1.04 -4.50 -0.94
N LYS A 25 -0.13 -5.41 -1.26
CA LYS A 25 1.10 -5.12 -2.00
C LYS A 25 0.79 -4.50 -3.35
N ARG A 26 -0.15 -5.11 -4.10
CA ARG A 26 -0.64 -4.56 -5.38
C ARG A 26 -1.24 -3.17 -5.23
N ALA A 27 -1.96 -2.91 -4.13
CA ALA A 27 -2.54 -1.60 -3.86
C ALA A 27 -1.47 -0.53 -3.61
N VAL A 28 -0.40 -0.86 -2.88
CA VAL A 28 0.73 0.05 -2.67
C VAL A 28 1.51 0.27 -3.96
N GLU A 29 1.80 -0.78 -4.73
CA GLU A 29 2.44 -0.67 -6.06
C GLU A 29 1.62 0.23 -6.99
N ASP A 30 0.29 0.06 -7.02
CA ASP A 30 -0.61 0.89 -7.82
C ASP A 30 -0.63 2.36 -7.38
N ALA A 31 -0.50 2.62 -6.07
CA ALA A 31 -0.42 3.97 -5.53
C ALA A 31 0.85 4.70 -6.00
N ILE A 32 2.03 4.08 -5.83
CA ILE A 32 3.32 4.77 -5.98
C ILE A 32 3.87 4.77 -7.41
N ARG A 33 3.35 3.95 -8.32
CA ARG A 33 3.89 3.82 -9.70
C ARG A 33 3.55 4.95 -10.66
N ARG A 34 2.68 5.90 -10.24
CA ARG A 34 2.11 6.93 -11.12
C ARG A 34 2.76 8.30 -10.98
N SER A 35 3.63 8.47 -9.98
CA SER A 35 4.27 9.74 -9.67
C SER A 35 5.78 9.57 -9.63
N CYS A 36 6.50 10.66 -9.90
CA CYS A 36 7.90 10.82 -9.55
C CYS A 36 8.00 11.99 -8.57
N LEU A 37 8.55 11.76 -7.38
CA LEU A 37 8.67 12.79 -6.34
C LEU A 37 9.94 13.64 -6.51
N CYS A 38 10.24 14.07 -7.74
CA CYS A 38 11.46 14.83 -8.06
C CYS A 38 11.57 16.12 -7.24
N GLY A 39 10.44 16.72 -6.86
CA GLY A 39 10.40 17.92 -6.02
C GLY A 39 10.94 17.73 -4.59
N LEU A 40 11.13 16.49 -4.11
CA LEU A 40 11.84 16.26 -2.84
C LEU A 40 13.28 16.76 -2.93
N GLU A 41 13.97 16.48 -4.03
CA GLU A 41 15.33 16.96 -4.28
C GLU A 41 15.31 18.36 -4.90
N GLU A 42 14.61 18.54 -6.01
CA GLU A 42 14.69 19.76 -6.83
C GLU A 42 14.13 21.01 -6.13
N VAL A 43 13.16 20.86 -5.22
CA VAL A 43 12.49 21.97 -4.53
C VAL A 43 12.85 22.04 -3.05
N LEU A 44 12.89 20.89 -2.37
CA LEU A 44 13.15 20.84 -0.93
C LEU A 44 14.61 20.55 -0.57
N GLY A 45 15.45 20.19 -1.55
CA GLY A 45 16.88 19.92 -1.32
C GLY A 45 17.15 18.63 -0.54
N ILE A 46 16.18 17.72 -0.43
CA ILE A 46 16.33 16.45 0.29
C ILE A 46 17.12 15.48 -0.60
N GLN A 47 18.34 15.15 -0.18
CA GLN A 47 19.23 14.22 -0.89
C GLN A 47 19.15 12.80 -0.35
N ASP A 48 18.93 12.64 0.96
CA ASP A 48 18.69 11.35 1.59
C ASP A 48 17.18 11.11 1.71
N PHE A 49 16.64 10.24 0.86
CA PHE A 49 15.21 9.92 0.89
C PHE A 49 14.80 9.09 2.11
N ASP A 50 15.72 8.62 2.94
CA ASP A 50 15.39 8.03 4.24
C ASP A 50 15.06 9.11 5.31
N GLU A 51 15.22 10.39 4.99
CA GLU A 51 14.78 11.51 5.83
C GLU A 51 13.26 11.80 5.73
N ILE A 52 12.56 11.26 4.73
CA ILE A 52 11.10 11.43 4.61
C ILE A 52 10.35 10.39 5.43
N ARG A 53 9.11 10.69 5.80
CA ARG A 53 8.20 9.69 6.39
C ARG A 53 7.22 9.21 5.35
N VAL A 54 7.04 7.89 5.29
CA VAL A 54 6.04 7.24 4.44
C VAL A 54 5.08 6.47 5.33
N HIS A 55 3.83 6.93 5.40
CA HIS A 55 2.77 6.27 6.15
C HIS A 55 1.79 5.61 5.19
N VAL A 56 1.58 4.31 5.35
CA VAL A 56 0.65 3.53 4.53
C VAL A 56 -0.60 3.22 5.36
N THR A 57 -1.76 3.61 4.86
CA THR A 57 -3.04 3.08 5.36
C THR A 57 -3.58 2.07 4.36
N ILE A 58 -3.83 0.84 4.82
CA ILE A 58 -4.48 -0.21 4.03
C ILE A 58 -5.89 -0.46 4.56
N ALA A 59 -6.86 -0.55 3.66
CA ALA A 59 -8.21 -1.03 3.96
C ALA A 59 -8.49 -2.33 3.19
N CYS A 60 -8.79 -3.42 3.90
CA CYS A 60 -9.10 -4.72 3.30
C CYS A 60 -10.15 -5.52 4.12
N PRO A 61 -10.77 -6.58 3.56
CA PRO A 61 -11.82 -7.34 4.25
C PRO A 61 -11.39 -8.02 5.55
N ASN A 62 -10.19 -8.61 5.56
CA ASN A 62 -9.57 -9.31 6.68
C ASN A 62 -8.20 -8.65 6.98
N PRO A 63 -8.18 -7.57 7.78
CA PRO A 63 -6.94 -6.85 8.09
C PRO A 63 -5.94 -7.67 8.90
N GLU A 64 -6.42 -8.59 9.75
CA GLU A 64 -5.59 -9.42 10.62
C GLU A 64 -4.75 -10.47 9.88
N SER A 65 -5.06 -10.78 8.62
CA SER A 65 -4.27 -11.70 7.80
C SER A 65 -3.17 -11.04 6.96
N ILE A 66 -3.02 -9.71 7.05
CA ILE A 66 -1.98 -8.98 6.31
C ILE A 66 -0.62 -9.11 7.01
N GLN A 67 0.38 -9.54 6.24
CA GLN A 67 1.79 -9.51 6.64
C GLN A 67 2.35 -8.10 6.38
N GLU A 68 2.23 -7.23 7.40
CA GLU A 68 2.58 -5.80 7.31
C GLU A 68 4.00 -5.54 6.77
N SER A 69 4.99 -6.33 7.19
CA SER A 69 6.39 -6.19 6.75
C SER A 69 6.55 -6.44 5.25
N GLU A 70 5.79 -7.38 4.68
CA GLU A 70 5.81 -7.64 3.24
C GLU A 70 5.16 -6.51 2.44
N VAL A 71 4.10 -5.90 2.97
CA VAL A 71 3.49 -4.71 2.35
C VAL A 71 4.46 -3.54 2.36
N LEU A 72 5.13 -3.28 3.49
CA LEU A 72 6.11 -2.20 3.62
C LEU A 72 7.35 -2.40 2.73
N SER A 73 7.71 -3.65 2.41
CA SER A 73 8.83 -3.96 1.52
C SER A 73 8.65 -3.46 0.08
N VAL A 74 7.41 -3.14 -0.32
CA VAL A 74 7.10 -2.56 -1.64
C VAL A 74 7.66 -1.15 -1.78
N LEU A 75 7.70 -0.39 -0.68
CA LEU A 75 8.17 1.00 -0.70
C LEU A 75 9.70 1.03 -0.88
N PRO A 76 10.24 1.84 -1.79
CA PRO A 76 11.68 1.85 -2.06
C PRO A 76 12.50 2.58 -0.98
N VAL A 77 11.96 3.62 -0.35
CA VAL A 77 12.70 4.54 0.53
C VAL A 77 11.84 5.02 1.71
N GLY A 78 12.47 5.75 2.64
CA GLY A 78 11.80 6.50 3.69
C GLY A 78 11.61 5.74 4.99
N GLN A 79 11.24 6.50 6.03
CA GLN A 79 10.82 5.96 7.33
C GLN A 79 9.39 5.44 7.22
N LYS A 80 9.27 4.12 7.08
CA LYS A 80 8.02 3.42 6.75
C LYS A 80 7.20 3.12 8.00
N SER A 81 5.89 3.33 7.91
CA SER A 81 4.92 2.86 8.90
C SER A 81 3.63 2.46 8.20
N ILE A 82 2.87 1.57 8.81
CA ILE A 82 1.62 1.07 8.25
C ILE A 82 0.53 1.04 9.30
N LYS A 83 -0.71 1.26 8.85
CA LYS A 83 -1.93 1.00 9.59
C LYS A 83 -2.86 0.19 8.70
N VAL A 84 -3.28 -0.97 9.19
CA VAL A 84 -4.25 -1.82 8.48
C VAL A 84 -5.61 -1.69 9.17
N THR A 85 -6.67 -1.57 8.37
CA THR A 85 -8.04 -1.45 8.88
C THR A 85 -9.02 -2.25 8.03
N LYS A 86 -10.18 -2.56 8.61
CA LYS A 86 -11.25 -3.25 7.90
C LYS A 86 -11.87 -2.33 6.85
N GLY A 87 -12.05 -2.82 5.63
CA GLY A 87 -12.64 -2.10 4.51
C GLY A 87 -12.48 -2.88 3.20
N GLY A 88 -12.15 -2.19 2.10
CA GLY A 88 -11.93 -2.83 0.81
C GLY A 88 -13.19 -3.51 0.27
N MET A 89 -13.01 -4.66 -0.39
CA MET A 89 -14.11 -5.43 -0.97
C MET A 89 -13.82 -6.92 -0.96
N ALA A 90 -14.86 -7.72 -0.69
CA ALA A 90 -14.88 -9.15 -0.98
C ALA A 90 -16.15 -9.45 -1.78
N VAL A 91 -16.02 -10.11 -2.93
CA VAL A 91 -17.14 -10.44 -3.81
C VAL A 91 -17.02 -11.87 -4.33
N PRO A 92 -18.13 -12.53 -4.67
CA PRO A 92 -18.08 -13.82 -5.34
C PRO A 92 -17.31 -13.74 -6.67
N GLY A 93 -16.54 -14.78 -6.96
CA GLY A 93 -15.71 -14.98 -8.13
C GLY A 93 -15.83 -16.43 -8.64
N LEU A 94 -14.70 -17.08 -8.89
CA LEU A 94 -14.64 -18.46 -9.39
C LEU A 94 -13.65 -19.28 -8.56
N TYR A 95 -14.11 -20.41 -8.00
CA TYR A 95 -13.22 -21.38 -7.35
C TYR A 95 -12.49 -22.24 -8.39
N VAL A 96 -11.17 -22.16 -8.40
CA VAL A 96 -10.26 -22.94 -9.23
C VAL A 96 -9.15 -23.50 -8.34
N GLN A 97 -9.26 -24.78 -7.95
CA GLN A 97 -8.31 -25.45 -7.05
C GLN A 97 -6.84 -25.32 -7.50
N GLY A 98 -6.59 -25.31 -8.82
CA GLY A 98 -5.23 -25.16 -9.39
C GLY A 98 -4.60 -23.78 -9.23
N PHE A 99 -5.36 -22.75 -8.84
CA PHE A 99 -4.88 -21.37 -8.65
C PHE A 99 -4.62 -20.99 -7.19
N GLY A 100 -4.77 -21.95 -6.27
CA GLY A 100 -4.53 -21.74 -4.84
C GLY A 100 -5.75 -21.22 -4.08
N ASP A 101 -6.95 -21.30 -4.65
CA ASP A 101 -8.20 -20.89 -4.01
C ASP A 101 -8.49 -21.68 -2.74
N ILE A 102 -8.84 -20.93 -1.69
CA ILE A 102 -9.37 -21.44 -0.42
C ILE A 102 -10.90 -21.36 -0.44
N ASP A 103 -11.46 -20.31 -1.06
CA ASP A 103 -12.89 -20.16 -1.36
C ASP A 103 -13.11 -19.51 -2.75
N ASP A 104 -14.36 -19.16 -3.07
CA ASP A 104 -14.76 -18.57 -4.35
C ASP A 104 -14.70 -17.04 -4.39
N SER A 105 -14.10 -16.36 -3.41
CA SER A 105 -14.10 -14.91 -3.33
C SER A 105 -12.90 -14.24 -4.01
N VAL A 106 -13.16 -13.08 -4.64
CA VAL A 106 -12.15 -12.10 -5.03
C VAL A 106 -12.04 -11.06 -3.91
N VAL A 107 -10.81 -10.72 -3.53
CA VAL A 107 -10.55 -9.74 -2.46
C VAL A 107 -9.84 -8.51 -3.02
N VAL A 108 -10.24 -7.33 -2.57
CA VAL A 108 -9.66 -6.04 -2.98
C VAL A 108 -9.23 -5.27 -1.74
N ALA A 109 -8.00 -4.77 -1.77
CA ALA A 109 -7.45 -3.84 -0.82
C ALA A 109 -7.34 -2.44 -1.46
N ASN A 110 -7.57 -1.41 -0.65
CA ASN A 110 -7.23 -0.02 -0.99
C ASN A 110 -6.01 0.41 -0.19
N ALA A 111 -5.16 1.24 -0.79
CA ALA A 111 -3.99 1.83 -0.14
C ALA A 111 -4.03 3.35 -0.24
N CYS A 112 -3.63 4.01 0.84
CA CYS A 112 -3.27 5.41 0.88
C CYS A 112 -1.82 5.51 1.36
N VAL A 113 -0.94 6.04 0.52
CA VAL A 113 0.47 6.27 0.83
C VAL A 113 0.68 7.76 1.02
N GLU A 114 0.97 8.17 2.25
CA GLU A 114 1.21 9.56 2.63
C GLU A 114 2.71 9.78 2.82
N VAL A 115 3.29 10.69 2.04
CA VAL A 115 4.65 11.17 2.28
C VAL A 115 4.59 12.46 3.08
N SER A 116 5.38 12.55 4.15
CA SER A 116 5.56 13.76 4.93
C SER A 116 7.02 14.15 5.02
N VAL A 117 7.27 15.46 5.00
CA VAL A 117 8.60 16.07 5.12
C VAL A 117 8.69 16.92 6.38
N ALA A 118 9.88 17.01 6.96
CA ALA A 118 10.15 17.96 8.03
C ALA A 118 10.21 19.36 7.43
N VAL A 119 9.52 20.31 8.06
CA VAL A 119 9.65 21.73 7.74
C VAL A 119 9.92 22.51 9.02
N ASP A 120 10.69 23.58 8.89
CA ASP A 120 10.92 24.55 9.96
C ASP A 120 9.62 25.29 10.35
#